data_AF-A0A1Q5T8T9-F1
#
_entry.id   AF-A0A1Q5T8T9-F1
#
_cell.length_a   1.000
_cell.length_b   1.000
_cell.length_c   1.000
_cell.angle_alpha   90.00
_cell.angle_beta   90.00
_cell.angle_gamma   90.00
#
_symmetry.space_group_name_H-M   'P 1'
#
loop_
_entity.id
_entity.type
_entity.pdbx_description
1 polymer ?
#
loop_
_entity_poly.entity_id
_entity_poly.type
_entity_poly.pdbx_seq_one_letter_code
_entity_poly.pdbx_strand_id
1 'polypeptide(L)' 'MDDSDNLKFVGELRVPWVPEHRIDEVFELESAPRRTLALPIMYMQHLQCVYGFLGTYDETISLQQGVASQGVRRI' A
#
# COMPACT_ATOMS: atom_id res chain seq x y z
N MET A 1 12.75 -3.86 26.33
CA MET A 1 12.68 -2.47 25.84
C MET A 1 11.80 -2.52 24.62
N ASP A 2 10.69 -1.79 24.66
CA ASP A 2 9.73 -1.74 23.57
C ASP A 2 10.36 -0.91 22.43
N ASP A 3 10.34 -1.42 21.19
CA ASP A 3 10.88 -0.78 19.97
C ASP A 3 9.99 0.41 19.52
N SER A 4 9.61 1.27 20.47
CA SER A 4 8.61 2.35 20.31
C SER A 4 9.02 3.44 19.31
N ASP A 5 10.30 3.51 18.91
CA ASP A 5 10.82 4.56 18.02
C ASP A 5 11.04 4.08 16.58
N ASN A 6 10.77 2.81 16.27
CA ASN A 6 11.01 2.24 14.94
C ASN A 6 9.77 2.31 14.04
N LEU A 7 9.80 3.19 13.06
CA LEU A 7 8.78 3.24 12.01
C LEU A 7 8.91 2.02 11.08
N LYS A 8 7.88 1.17 11.05
CA LYS A 8 7.78 0.06 10.10
C LYS A 8 6.95 0.47 8.89
N PHE A 9 7.53 0.32 7.71
CA PHE A 9 6.84 0.51 6.43
C PHE A 9 7.16 -0.65 5.49
N VAL A 10 6.25 -0.92 4.56
CA VAL A 10 6.47 -1.90 3.49
C VAL A 10 5.91 -1.37 2.17
N GLY A 11 6.52 -1.70 1.05
CA GLY A 11 5.90 -1.36 -0.22
C GLY A 11 6.47 -2.13 -1.39
N GLU A 12 5.83 -1.90 -2.52
CA GLU A 12 6.10 -2.57 -3.78
C GLU A 12 6.60 -1.54 -4.79
N LEU A 13 7.76 -1.82 -5.39
CA LEU A 13 8.29 -1.02 -6.49
C LEU A 13 8.12 -1.79 -7.79
N ARG A 14 7.44 -1.17 -8.75
CA ARG A 14 7.16 -1.71 -10.06
C ARG A 14 7.99 -1.02 -11.14
N VAL A 15 8.26 -1.77 -12.20
CA VAL A 15 9.02 -1.28 -13.37
C VAL A 15 8.09 -0.62 -14.39
N PRO A 16 8.50 0.46 -15.08
CA PRO A 16 7.62 1.27 -15.91
C PRO A 16 7.42 0.69 -17.32
N TRP A 17 8.28 -0.23 -17.77
CA TRP A 17 8.19 -0.85 -19.10
C TRP A 17 7.16 -1.99 -19.18
N VAL A 18 6.45 -2.29 -18.09
CA VAL A 18 5.32 -3.22 -18.06
C VAL A 18 4.04 -2.39 -18.03
N PRO A 19 3.18 -2.43 -19.06
CA PRO A 19 1.99 -1.59 -19.14
C PRO A 19 1.07 -1.71 -17.91
N GLU A 20 0.92 -2.91 -17.35
CA GLU A 20 0.09 -3.19 -16.19
C GLU A 20 0.61 -2.57 -14.87
N HIS A 21 1.82 -2.02 -14.88
CA HIS A 21 2.41 -1.35 -13.72
C HIS A 21 2.12 0.16 -13.66
N ARG A 22 1.50 0.72 -14.70
CA ARG A 22 1.14 2.14 -14.73
C ARG A 22 0.12 2.47 -13.64
N ILE A 23 0.36 3.56 -12.91
CA ILE A 23 -0.43 3.93 -11.73
C ILE A 23 -1.60 4.85 -12.11
N ASP A 24 -1.43 5.68 -13.13
CA ASP A 24 -2.48 6.56 -13.68
C ASP A 24 -3.81 5.82 -13.98
N GLU A 25 -3.74 4.57 -14.45
CA GLU A 25 -4.91 3.75 -14.79
C GLU A 25 -5.60 3.11 -13.56
N VAL A 26 -4.99 3.16 -12.37
CA VAL A 26 -5.46 2.42 -11.17
C VAL A 26 -6.81 2.91 -10.65
N PHE A 27 -7.14 4.18 -10.84
CA PHE A 27 -8.37 4.78 -10.33
C PHE A 27 -9.47 4.95 -11.39
N GLU A 28 -9.21 4.57 -12.64
CA GLU A 28 -10.17 4.75 -13.74
C GLU A 28 -11.27 3.68 -13.76
N LEU A 29 -11.00 2.50 -13.19
CA LEU A 29 -11.94 1.38 -13.12
C LEU A 29 -12.30 1.05 -11.67
N GLU A 30 -13.58 0.87 -11.35
CA GLU A 30 -14.04 0.59 -9.97
C GLU A 30 -13.34 -0.60 -9.28
N SER A 31 -12.86 -1.58 -10.05
CA SER A 31 -12.21 -2.78 -9.54
C SER A 31 -10.68 -2.73 -9.54
N ALA A 32 -10.08 -1.77 -10.26
CA ALA A 32 -8.63 -1.65 -10.39
C ALA A 32 -7.92 -1.38 -9.05
N PRO A 33 -8.45 -0.54 -8.12
CA PRO A 33 -7.79 -0.31 -6.84
C PRO A 33 -7.64 -1.57 -6.01
N ARG A 34 -8.66 -2.46 -5.99
CA ARG A 34 -8.55 -3.73 -5.24
C ARG A 34 -7.47 -4.62 -5.81
N ARG A 35 -7.40 -4.76 -7.13
CA ARG A 35 -6.41 -5.63 -7.76
C ARG A 35 -4.99 -5.09 -7.59
N THR A 36 -4.83 -3.78 -7.77
CA THR A 36 -3.52 -3.13 -7.75
C THR A 36 -2.97 -2.98 -6.34
N LEU A 37 -3.81 -2.65 -5.35
CA LEU A 37 -3.39 -2.42 -3.96
C LEU A 37 -3.46 -3.66 -3.07
N ALA A 38 -4.09 -4.76 -3.52
CA ALA A 38 -4.21 -5.98 -2.71
C ALA A 38 -2.86 -6.47 -2.17
N LEU A 39 -1.82 -6.49 -3.01
CA LEU A 39 -0.53 -7.06 -2.64
C LEU A 39 0.21 -6.19 -1.57
N PRO A 40 0.36 -4.86 -1.75
CA PRO A 40 0.84 -3.98 -0.68
C PRO A 40 0.04 -4.09 0.62
N ILE A 41 -1.29 -4.14 0.53
CA ILE A 41 -2.20 -4.29 1.68
C ILE A 41 -1.96 -5.61 2.41
N MET A 42 -1.80 -6.72 1.68
CA MET A 42 -1.48 -8.02 2.26
C MET A 42 -0.14 -8.01 3.00
N TYR A 43 0.88 -7.35 2.45
CA TYR A 43 2.16 -7.19 3.12
C TYR A 43 2.06 -6.35 4.39
N MET A 44 1.32 -5.24 4.35
CA MET A 44 1.06 -4.41 5.53
C MET A 44 0.41 -5.21 6.65
N GLN A 45 -0.57 -6.05 6.33
CA GLN A 45 -1.23 -6.94 7.30
C GLN A 45 -0.30 -8.02 7.84
N HIS A 46 0.45 -8.69 6.96
CA HIS A 46 1.33 -9.79 7.33
C HIS A 46 2.51 -9.33 8.22
N LEU A 47 3.08 -8.17 7.93
CA LEU A 47 4.22 -7.59 8.67
C LEU A 47 3.79 -6.66 9.81
N GLN A 48 2.48 -6.48 10.01
CA GLN A 48 1.89 -5.57 10.99
C GLN A 48 2.40 -4.12 10.84
N CYS A 49 2.59 -3.67 9.60
CA CYS A 49 2.99 -2.31 9.25
C CYS A 49 1.76 -1.39 9.12
N VAL A 50 1.83 -0.21 9.74
CA VAL A 50 0.78 0.82 9.62
C VAL A 50 0.87 1.56 8.29
N TYR A 51 2.07 1.66 7.72
CA TYR A 51 2.35 2.41 6.51
C TYR A 51 2.82 1.51 5.39
N GLY A 52 2.44 1.85 4.17
CA GLY A 52 3.02 1.24 2.99
C GLY A 52 2.93 2.09 1.75
N PHE A 53 3.41 1.57 0.63
CA PHE A 53 3.34 2.26 -0.65
C PHE A 53 3.30 1.28 -1.82
N LEU A 54 2.79 1.78 -2.94
CA LEU A 54 2.97 1.20 -4.27
C LEU A 54 3.61 2.29 -5.14
N GLY A 55 4.76 2.00 -5.74
CA GLY A 55 5.46 2.96 -6.58
C GLY A 55 5.88 2.39 -7.92
N THR A 56 6.07 3.28 -8.89
CA THR A 56 6.94 3.11 -10.05
C THR A 56 8.14 4.06 -9.91
N TYR A 57 8.92 4.24 -10.97
CA TYR A 57 9.97 5.26 -10.98
C TYR A 57 9.41 6.68 -11.12
N ASP A 58 8.18 6.81 -11.62
CA ASP A 58 7.57 8.10 -11.96
C ASP A 58 6.46 8.49 -10.97
N GLU A 59 5.79 7.51 -10.37
CA GLU A 59 4.58 7.70 -9.57
C GLU A 59 4.61 6.91 -8.26
N THR A 60 3.90 7.37 -7.23
CA THR A 60 3.78 6.65 -5.95
C THR A 60 2.41 6.88 -5.30
N ILE A 61 1.77 5.79 -4.89
CA ILE A 61 0.61 5.78 -4.01
C ILE A 61 1.07 5.46 -2.59
N SER A 62 0.79 6.35 -1.65
CA SER A 62 1.02 6.12 -0.22
C SER A 62 -0.21 5.47 0.43
N LEU A 63 0.02 4.46 1.26
CA LEU A 63 -1.00 3.73 2.01
C LEU A 63 -0.80 3.94 3.51
N GLN A 64 -1.90 4.20 4.23
CA GLN A 64 -1.90 4.32 5.68
C GLN A 64 -3.10 3.56 6.24
N GLN A 65 -2.85 2.64 7.16
CA GLN A 65 -3.91 1.96 7.88
C GLN A 65 -4.53 2.90 8.92
N GLY A 66 -5.83 3.20 8.75
CA GLY A 66 -6.61 3.99 9.69
C GLY A 66 -7.13 3.17 10.86
N VAL A 67 -7.44 3.84 11.97
CA VAL A 67 -8.16 3.25 13.10
C VAL A 67 -9.65 3.53 12.91
N ALA A 68 -10.46 2.49 12.71
CA ALA A 68 -11.91 2.66 12.75
C ALA A 68 -12.36 2.86 14.21
N SER A 69 -13.50 3.53 14.41
CA SER A 69 -14.06 3.92 15.72
C SER A 69 -14.28 2.78 16.73
N GLN A 70 -14.10 1.51 16.32
CA GLN A 70 -14.17 0.31 17.17
C GLN A 70 -12.80 -0.34 17.45
N GLY A 71 -11.69 0.36 17.21
CA GLY A 71 -10.33 -0.18 17.43
C GLY A 71 -9.88 -1.22 16.37
N VAL A 72 -10.74 -1.52 15.39
CA VAL A 72 -10.41 -2.36 14.24
C VAL A 72 -9.61 -1.54 13.24
N ARG A 73 -8.40 -1.98 12.92
CA ARG A 73 -7.55 -1.32 11.92
C ARG A 73 -8.06 -1.64 10.52
N ARG A 74 -8.40 -0.61 9.73
CA ARG A 74 -8.88 -0.72 8.35
C ARG A 74 -7.92 0.00 7.42
N ILE A 75 -7.65 -0.58 6.25
CA ILE A 75 -6.89 0.07 5.18
C ILE A 75 -7.89 0.73 4.24
#